data_AF-A0A4V3B9Z6-F1
#
_entry.id   AF-A0A4V3B9Z6-F1
#
_cell.length_a   1.000
_cell.length_b   1.000
_cell.length_c   1.000
_cell.angle_alpha   90.00
_cell.angle_beta   90.00
_cell.angle_gamma   90.00
#
_symmetry.space_group_name_H-M   'P 1'
#
loop_
_entity.id
_entity.type
_entity.pdbx_description
1 polymer ?
#
loop_
_entity_poly.entity_id
_entity_poly.type
_entity_poly.pdbx_seq_one_letter_code
_entity_poly.pdbx_strand_id
1 'polypeptide(L)'
;MARKILILGASYGSLLGTKLLMAGHDVTLLCRDATAGLINSKGTDVRIRLRGEDTHRSFRSGDMPGKLDAQTPEAADPAGYDLVCLAMQEPQYGHPAVAALLGRIAAAGVPCMSIMNMPPPPYMRRVEGLDTGSLEDAFSNPRIWDAFDPSLVTLCSPDPQAYRPPEEGANVLHVGLPTNFKVARFDAAGPDAILDELAAGIEELRLDGAEIPVKLRVHDSLFVPFAKWAMLATGNYRCITPGEPIPIREAVTGDLELSREIYGFVDSVVQRLGGAAEDLVPFEKYAAAAESLGNPSSAARAIASGAQAIERVDKLIQRIGRTFDMRHPTLDATVDLVDAKLARNRSAAA
;
A
#
# COMPACT_ATOMS: atom_id res chain seq x y z
N MET A 1 -8.85 17.15 -18.73
CA MET A 1 -9.68 16.14 -19.42
C MET A 1 -9.79 14.95 -18.47
N ALA A 2 -10.88 14.18 -18.48
CA ALA A 2 -10.97 13.02 -17.58
C ALA A 2 -9.85 12.01 -17.91
N ARG A 3 -9.03 11.69 -16.90
CA ARG A 3 -8.03 10.62 -16.97
C ARG A 3 -8.71 9.26 -16.84
N LYS A 4 -8.11 8.23 -17.43
CA LYS A 4 -8.50 6.83 -17.27
C LYS A 4 -7.47 6.13 -16.38
N ILE A 5 -7.90 5.65 -15.22
CA ILE A 5 -7.03 5.01 -14.23
C ILE A 5 -7.43 3.56 -14.05
N LEU A 6 -6.49 2.64 -14.27
CA LEU A 6 -6.66 1.22 -13.93
C LEU A 6 -6.11 0.97 -12.53
N ILE A 7 -6.91 0.46 -11.61
CA ILE A 7 -6.48 0.15 -10.24
C ILE A 7 -6.49 -1.36 -10.04
N LEU A 8 -5.30 -1.94 -9.82
CA LEU A 8 -5.13 -3.37 -9.60
C LEU A 8 -5.49 -3.66 -8.14
N GLY A 9 -6.74 -4.09 -7.90
CA GLY A 9 -7.27 -4.44 -6.59
C GLY A 9 -8.51 -3.63 -6.19
N ALA A 10 -9.69 -4.24 -6.27
CA ALA A 10 -10.98 -3.60 -5.95
C ALA A 10 -11.34 -3.52 -4.43
N SER A 11 -10.39 -3.78 -3.54
CA SER A 11 -10.61 -3.67 -2.08
C SER A 11 -10.15 -2.30 -1.60
N TYR A 12 -8.90 -2.22 -1.15
CA TYR A 12 -8.30 -0.98 -0.70
C TYR A 12 -8.20 0.07 -1.82
N GLY A 13 -7.99 -0.38 -3.06
CA GLY A 13 -8.00 0.48 -4.25
C GLY A 13 -9.30 1.25 -4.48
N SER A 14 -10.44 0.77 -3.96
CA SER A 14 -11.72 1.49 -4.04
C SER A 14 -11.70 2.82 -3.28
N LEU A 15 -10.87 2.95 -2.24
CA LEU A 15 -10.72 4.24 -1.54
C LEU A 15 -10.13 5.31 -2.48
N LEU A 16 -8.99 5.01 -3.11
CA LEU A 16 -8.39 5.89 -4.10
C LEU A 16 -9.34 6.09 -5.29
N GLY A 17 -9.95 5.00 -5.78
CA GLY A 17 -10.92 5.02 -6.88
C GLY A 17 -12.06 5.99 -6.62
N THR A 18 -12.70 5.96 -5.44
CA THR A 18 -13.76 6.90 -5.09
C THR A 18 -13.29 8.35 -5.10
N LYS A 19 -12.07 8.65 -4.63
CA LYS A 19 -11.53 10.02 -4.68
C LYS A 19 -11.31 10.50 -6.13
N LEU A 20 -10.84 9.62 -7.01
CA LEU A 20 -10.64 9.92 -8.43
C LEU A 20 -11.97 10.10 -9.17
N LEU A 21 -12.96 9.25 -8.89
CA LEU A 21 -14.32 9.37 -9.43
C LEU A 21 -14.98 10.69 -9.03
N MET A 22 -14.83 11.11 -7.77
CA MET A 22 -15.29 12.42 -7.28
C MET A 22 -14.63 13.58 -8.04
N ALA A 23 -13.35 13.45 -8.37
CA ALA A 23 -12.59 14.44 -9.13
C ALA A 23 -12.91 14.42 -10.65
N GLY A 24 -13.83 13.57 -11.09
CA GLY A 24 -14.28 13.51 -12.49
C GLY A 24 -13.40 12.65 -13.40
N HIS A 25 -12.61 11.74 -12.83
CA HIS A 25 -11.80 10.79 -13.60
C HIS A 25 -12.47 9.42 -13.71
N ASP A 26 -12.18 8.69 -14.78
CA ASP A 26 -12.70 7.35 -15.01
C ASP A 26 -11.78 6.31 -14.34
N VAL A 27 -12.38 5.33 -13.67
CA VAL A 27 -11.67 4.29 -12.91
C VAL A 27 -12.12 2.92 -13.37
N THR A 28 -11.16 2.04 -13.66
CA THR A 28 -11.38 0.60 -13.79
C THR A 28 -10.79 -0.13 -12.59
N LEU A 29 -11.60 -0.91 -11.88
CA LEU A 29 -11.12 -1.75 -10.76
C LEU A 29 -10.83 -3.19 -11.23
N LEU A 30 -9.58 -3.62 -11.11
CA LEU A 30 -9.21 -5.02 -11.35
C LEU A 30 -9.67 -5.90 -10.19
N CYS A 31 -10.41 -6.96 -10.51
CA CYS A 31 -10.84 -7.96 -9.55
C CYS A 31 -11.22 -9.28 -10.22
N ARG A 32 -11.73 -10.23 -9.43
CA ARG A 32 -12.26 -11.50 -9.94
C ARG A 32 -13.64 -11.28 -10.57
N ASP A 33 -14.03 -12.13 -11.52
CA ASP A 33 -15.30 -12.04 -12.28
C ASP A 33 -16.53 -11.73 -11.41
N ALA A 34 -16.73 -12.48 -10.33
CA ALA A 34 -17.89 -12.28 -9.45
C ALA A 34 -17.91 -10.88 -8.79
N THR A 35 -16.72 -10.35 -8.45
CA THR A 35 -16.59 -9.00 -7.91
C THR A 35 -16.78 -7.95 -9.00
N ALA A 36 -16.29 -8.20 -10.22
CA ALA A 36 -16.47 -7.32 -11.36
C ALA A 36 -17.96 -7.20 -11.72
N GLY A 37 -18.69 -8.31 -11.81
CA GLY A 37 -20.14 -8.31 -12.05
C GLY A 37 -20.92 -7.57 -10.96
N LEU A 38 -20.54 -7.73 -9.69
CA LEU A 38 -21.14 -6.98 -8.58
C LEU A 38 -20.89 -5.47 -8.70
N ILE A 39 -19.64 -5.05 -8.96
CA ILE A 39 -19.28 -3.64 -9.08
C ILE A 39 -19.93 -3.01 -10.32
N ASN A 40 -19.92 -3.68 -11.47
CA ASN A 40 -20.53 -3.17 -12.69
C ASN A 40 -22.05 -3.02 -12.57
N SER A 41 -22.71 -3.84 -11.75
CA SER A 41 -24.17 -3.77 -11.55
C SER A 41 -24.59 -2.82 -10.42
N LYS A 42 -23.81 -2.70 -9.35
CA LYS A 42 -24.19 -1.95 -8.13
C LYS A 42 -23.29 -0.77 -7.79
N GLY A 43 -22.17 -0.61 -8.48
CA GLY A 43 -21.11 0.33 -8.09
C GLY A 43 -20.38 -0.08 -6.82
N THR A 44 -19.53 0.81 -6.29
CA THR A 44 -18.90 0.70 -4.97
C THR A 44 -19.55 1.65 -3.97
N ASP A 45 -19.55 1.31 -2.68
CA ASP A 45 -19.93 2.17 -1.56
C ASP A 45 -18.73 2.34 -0.61
N VAL A 46 -18.07 3.50 -0.64
CA VAL A 46 -16.98 3.82 0.28
C VAL A 46 -17.52 4.73 1.37
N ARG A 47 -17.35 4.30 2.63
CA ARG A 47 -17.88 5.00 3.80
C ARG A 47 -16.76 5.77 4.49
N ILE A 48 -16.85 7.10 4.50
CA ILE A 48 -15.84 7.99 5.08
C ILE A 48 -16.54 8.93 6.06
N ARG A 49 -15.96 9.09 7.25
CA ARG A 49 -16.43 10.08 8.24
C ARG A 49 -15.79 11.43 7.95
N LEU A 50 -16.60 12.47 7.79
CA LEU A 50 -16.09 13.84 7.62
C LEU A 50 -15.60 14.39 8.96
N ARG A 51 -14.76 15.44 8.90
CA ARG A 51 -14.25 16.08 10.11
C ARG A 51 -15.40 16.70 10.91
N GLY A 52 -15.49 16.37 12.19
CA GLY A 52 -16.53 16.89 13.09
C GLY A 52 -17.86 16.15 13.02
N GLU A 53 -17.97 15.08 12.23
CA GLU A 53 -19.16 14.24 12.19
C GLU A 53 -18.98 12.97 13.02
N ASP A 54 -20.06 12.49 13.62
CA ASP A 54 -20.07 11.24 14.41
C ASP A 54 -20.31 10.00 13.54
N THR A 55 -20.93 10.16 12.37
CA THR A 55 -21.33 9.07 11.49
C THR A 55 -20.58 9.10 10.16
N HIS A 56 -20.39 7.93 9.56
CA HIS A 56 -19.82 7.82 8.22
C HIS A 56 -20.84 8.22 7.16
N ARG A 57 -20.39 8.96 6.15
CA ARG A 57 -21.13 9.22 4.92
C ARG A 57 -20.84 8.14 3.90
N SER A 58 -21.86 7.76 3.13
CA SER A 58 -21.74 6.80 2.01
C SER A 58 -21.41 7.55 0.73
N PHE A 59 -20.35 7.13 0.05
CA PHE A 59 -19.93 7.67 -1.23
C PHE A 59 -20.05 6.58 -2.28
N ARG A 60 -21.17 6.59 -3.01
CA ARG A 60 -21.49 5.58 -4.02
C ARG A 60 -20.94 6.00 -5.37
N SER A 61 -20.27 5.09 -6.06
CA SER A 61 -19.63 5.42 -7.35
C SER A 61 -20.62 5.88 -8.42
N GLY A 62 -21.87 5.41 -8.38
CA GLY A 62 -22.91 5.81 -9.35
C GLY A 62 -23.36 7.27 -9.22
N ASP A 63 -23.08 7.92 -8.09
CA ASP A 63 -23.43 9.31 -7.82
C ASP A 63 -22.27 10.28 -8.19
N MET A 64 -21.15 9.74 -8.67
CA MET A 64 -19.91 10.51 -8.93
C MET A 64 -19.83 10.95 -10.40
N PRO A 65 -19.12 12.06 -10.70
CA PRO A 65 -18.99 12.56 -12.08
C PRO A 65 -18.12 11.66 -12.97
N GLY A 66 -17.13 10.96 -12.40
CA GLY A 66 -16.31 9.98 -13.11
C GLY A 66 -17.02 8.64 -13.30
N LYS A 67 -16.63 7.88 -14.32
CA LYS A 67 -17.22 6.56 -14.60
C LYS A 67 -16.43 5.45 -13.94
N LEU A 68 -17.16 4.50 -13.35
CA LEU A 68 -16.60 3.29 -12.79
C LEU A 68 -16.96 2.08 -13.65
N ASP A 69 -15.96 1.24 -13.94
CA ASP A 69 -16.15 -0.15 -14.30
C ASP A 69 -15.17 -1.07 -13.53
N ALA A 70 -15.33 -2.38 -13.71
CA ALA A 70 -14.49 -3.39 -13.11
C ALA A 70 -14.29 -4.56 -14.08
N GLN A 71 -13.06 -5.09 -14.11
CA GLN A 71 -12.63 -6.08 -15.10
C GLN A 71 -11.68 -7.11 -14.48
N THR A 72 -11.51 -8.24 -15.17
CA THR A 72 -10.50 -9.25 -14.84
C THR A 72 -9.13 -8.92 -15.41
N PRO A 73 -8.04 -9.52 -14.88
CA PRO A 73 -6.69 -9.33 -15.41
C PRO A 73 -6.56 -9.57 -16.92
N GLU A 74 -7.28 -10.55 -17.45
CA GLU A 74 -7.24 -10.95 -18.86
C GLU A 74 -7.93 -9.93 -19.77
N ALA A 75 -9.00 -9.29 -19.29
CA ALA A 75 -9.82 -8.36 -20.08
C ALA A 75 -9.23 -6.94 -20.16
N ALA A 76 -8.43 -6.53 -19.16
CA ALA A 76 -7.86 -5.19 -19.12
C ALA A 76 -6.84 -4.99 -20.25
N ASP A 77 -6.94 -3.87 -20.99
CA ASP A 77 -5.94 -3.42 -21.97
C ASP A 77 -5.16 -2.21 -21.43
N PRO A 78 -3.89 -2.39 -20.98
CA PRO A 78 -3.13 -1.32 -20.35
C PRO A 78 -2.97 -0.05 -21.19
N ALA A 79 -2.84 -0.18 -22.51
CA ALA A 79 -2.61 0.96 -23.40
C ALA A 79 -3.77 1.97 -23.43
N GLY A 80 -4.96 1.58 -22.94
CA GLY A 80 -6.13 2.44 -22.83
C GLY A 80 -6.14 3.37 -21.60
N TYR A 81 -5.13 3.30 -20.73
CA TYR A 81 -5.09 4.02 -19.45
C TYR A 81 -3.96 5.05 -19.40
N ASP A 82 -4.22 6.16 -18.69
CA ASP A 82 -3.23 7.21 -18.40
C ASP A 82 -2.31 6.85 -17.23
N LEU A 83 -2.84 6.07 -16.27
CA LEU A 83 -2.15 5.69 -15.04
C LEU A 83 -2.64 4.31 -14.58
N VAL A 84 -1.72 3.51 -14.05
CA VAL A 84 -2.01 2.27 -13.35
C VAL A 84 -1.72 2.43 -11.85
N CYS A 85 -2.63 2.04 -10.98
CA CYS A 85 -2.42 2.02 -9.53
C CYS A 85 -2.27 0.58 -9.01
N LEU A 86 -1.20 0.30 -8.27
CA LEU A 86 -0.94 -1.02 -7.68
C LEU A 86 -1.52 -1.07 -6.25
N ALA A 87 -2.65 -1.76 -6.07
CA ALA A 87 -3.46 -1.76 -4.83
C ALA A 87 -3.78 -3.16 -4.29
N MET A 88 -2.96 -4.16 -4.64
CA MET A 88 -2.97 -5.51 -4.07
C MET A 88 -1.74 -5.71 -3.17
N GLN A 89 -1.70 -6.76 -2.37
CA GLN A 89 -0.48 -7.14 -1.65
C GLN A 89 0.54 -7.72 -2.64
N GLU A 90 1.83 -7.45 -2.43
CA GLU A 90 2.91 -7.89 -3.32
C GLU A 90 2.82 -9.37 -3.78
N PRO A 91 2.54 -10.36 -2.91
CA PRO A 91 2.48 -11.76 -3.34
C PRO A 91 1.38 -12.05 -4.37
N GLN A 92 0.30 -11.26 -4.40
CA GLN A 92 -0.83 -11.46 -5.31
C GLN A 92 -0.45 -11.18 -6.77
N TYR A 93 0.57 -10.35 -7.00
CA TYR A 93 1.09 -10.08 -8.33
C TYR A 93 1.78 -11.29 -8.96
N GLY A 94 2.19 -12.27 -8.16
CA GLY A 94 2.71 -13.55 -8.64
C GLY A 94 1.66 -14.48 -9.27
N HIS A 95 0.36 -14.19 -9.14
CA HIS A 95 -0.68 -14.98 -9.80
C HIS A 95 -0.53 -14.90 -11.33
N PRO A 96 -0.59 -16.02 -12.08
CA PRO A 96 -0.26 -16.06 -13.51
C PRO A 96 -0.97 -14.99 -14.36
N ALA A 97 -2.28 -14.81 -14.15
CA ALA A 97 -3.06 -13.81 -14.87
C ALA A 97 -2.63 -12.35 -14.56
N VAL A 98 -2.25 -12.07 -13.32
CA VAL A 98 -1.80 -10.74 -12.89
C VAL A 98 -0.37 -10.49 -13.34
N ALA A 99 0.51 -11.50 -13.26
CA ALA A 99 1.87 -11.42 -13.79
C ALA A 99 1.87 -11.18 -15.31
N ALA A 100 0.97 -11.83 -16.06
CA ALA A 100 0.79 -11.58 -17.48
C ALA A 100 0.30 -10.13 -17.74
N LEU A 101 -0.62 -9.62 -16.93
CA LEU A 101 -1.05 -8.21 -17.01
C LEU A 101 0.11 -7.24 -16.70
N LEU A 102 0.92 -7.51 -15.68
CA LEU A 102 2.13 -6.72 -15.35
C LEU A 102 3.08 -6.62 -16.54
N GLY A 103 3.34 -7.74 -17.21
CA GLY A 103 4.16 -7.75 -18.43
C GLY A 103 3.59 -6.86 -19.54
N ARG A 104 2.26 -6.86 -19.72
CA ARG A 104 1.59 -5.98 -20.69
C ARG A 104 1.62 -4.50 -20.27
N ILE A 105 1.49 -4.21 -18.98
CA ILE A 105 1.63 -2.84 -18.44
C ILE A 105 3.04 -2.31 -18.72
N ALA A 106 4.07 -3.10 -18.40
CA ALA A 106 5.46 -2.73 -18.66
C ALA A 106 5.71 -2.51 -20.16
N ALA A 107 5.22 -3.40 -21.02
CA ALA A 107 5.35 -3.28 -22.47
C ALA A 107 4.64 -2.04 -23.04
N ALA A 108 3.53 -1.62 -22.44
CA ALA A 108 2.79 -0.42 -22.83
C ALA A 108 3.43 0.89 -22.32
N GLY A 109 4.37 0.82 -21.37
CA GLY A 109 5.04 2.00 -20.81
C GLY A 109 4.12 2.91 -19.99
N VAL A 110 3.04 2.38 -19.42
CA VAL A 110 2.07 3.15 -18.65
C VAL A 110 2.61 3.42 -17.25
N PRO A 111 2.59 4.67 -16.74
CA PRO A 111 3.10 4.98 -15.41
C PRO A 111 2.31 4.26 -14.33
N CYS A 112 3.00 3.85 -13.27
CA CYS A 112 2.47 3.04 -12.19
C CYS A 112 2.66 3.71 -10.83
N MET A 113 1.57 4.00 -10.13
CA MET A 113 1.58 4.46 -8.74
C MET A 113 1.25 3.30 -7.79
N SER A 114 2.21 2.86 -6.98
CA SER A 114 1.96 1.84 -5.96
C SER A 114 1.35 2.44 -4.71
N ILE A 115 0.25 1.88 -4.22
CA ILE A 115 -0.27 2.12 -2.87
C ILE A 115 -0.12 0.85 -1.99
N MET A 116 0.90 0.04 -2.26
CA MET A 116 1.27 -1.12 -1.45
C MET A 116 2.10 -0.69 -0.23
N ASN A 117 2.25 -1.58 0.78
CA ASN A 117 3.27 -1.34 1.80
C ASN A 117 4.66 -1.72 1.27
N MET A 118 4.73 -2.79 0.47
CA MET A 118 5.98 -3.22 -0.15
C MET A 118 6.32 -2.31 -1.34
N PRO A 119 7.51 -1.67 -1.36
CA PRO A 119 7.96 -0.95 -2.54
C PRO A 119 8.18 -1.93 -3.71
N PRO A 120 7.64 -1.67 -4.91
CA PRO A 120 7.98 -2.48 -6.09
C PRO A 120 9.49 -2.48 -6.35
N PRO A 121 10.11 -3.57 -6.82
CA PRO A 121 11.53 -3.58 -7.18
C PRO A 121 11.97 -2.43 -8.13
N PRO A 122 11.18 -2.01 -9.13
CA PRO A 122 11.52 -0.88 -10.00
C PRO A 122 11.63 0.44 -9.22
N TYR A 123 10.82 0.63 -8.17
CA TYR A 123 10.94 1.79 -7.29
C TYR A 123 12.26 1.75 -6.51
N MET A 124 12.62 0.58 -5.98
CA MET A 124 13.88 0.40 -5.25
C MET A 124 15.11 0.67 -6.12
N ARG A 125 15.05 0.38 -7.43
CA ARG A 125 16.13 0.69 -8.38
C ARG A 125 16.39 2.19 -8.58
N ARG A 126 15.48 3.06 -8.11
CA ARG A 126 15.67 4.53 -8.14
C ARG A 126 16.54 5.04 -6.98
N VAL A 127 16.79 4.21 -5.97
CA VAL A 127 17.62 4.60 -4.83
C VAL A 127 19.09 4.49 -5.22
N GLU A 128 19.80 5.61 -5.24
CA GLU A 128 21.21 5.66 -5.63
C GLU A 128 22.08 4.78 -4.72
N GLY A 129 22.98 4.00 -5.34
CA GLY A 129 23.94 3.15 -4.62
C GLY A 129 23.35 1.89 -3.97
N LEU A 130 22.04 1.64 -4.10
CA LEU A 130 21.41 0.45 -3.54
C LEU A 130 21.57 -0.77 -4.47
N ASP A 131 22.23 -1.82 -4.00
CA ASP A 131 22.23 -3.12 -4.69
C ASP A 131 20.88 -3.83 -4.50
N THR A 132 19.97 -3.61 -5.46
CA THR A 132 18.64 -4.24 -5.44
C THR A 132 18.67 -5.75 -5.65
N GLY A 133 19.74 -6.29 -6.25
CA GLY A 133 19.88 -7.74 -6.45
C GLY A 133 19.98 -8.50 -5.12
N SER A 134 20.62 -7.88 -4.13
CA SER A 134 20.70 -8.42 -2.75
C SER A 134 19.35 -8.46 -2.01
N LEU A 135 18.31 -7.81 -2.55
CA LEU A 135 16.99 -7.67 -1.92
C LEU A 135 15.96 -8.66 -2.46
N GLU A 136 16.29 -9.42 -3.53
CA GLU A 136 15.35 -10.30 -4.23
C GLU A 136 14.66 -11.31 -3.32
N ASP A 137 15.34 -11.77 -2.27
CA ASP A 137 14.80 -12.77 -1.34
C ASP A 137 13.74 -12.23 -0.36
N ALA A 138 13.50 -10.90 -0.38
CA ALA A 138 12.39 -10.24 0.29
C ALA A 138 11.13 -10.15 -0.58
N PHE A 139 11.20 -10.49 -1.87
CA PHE A 139 10.06 -10.46 -2.80
C PHE A 139 9.54 -11.85 -3.08
N SER A 140 8.22 -11.99 -3.26
CA SER A 140 7.61 -13.28 -3.58
C SER A 140 7.92 -13.71 -5.01
N ASN A 141 7.97 -12.74 -5.93
CA ASN A 141 8.34 -12.99 -7.33
C ASN A 141 9.01 -11.74 -7.93
N PRO A 142 10.32 -11.52 -7.72
CA PRO A 142 10.99 -10.29 -8.15
C PRO A 142 11.04 -10.12 -9.68
N ARG A 143 11.07 -11.23 -10.43
CA ARG A 143 11.31 -11.22 -11.89
C ARG A 143 10.13 -10.70 -12.73
N ILE A 144 8.90 -10.69 -12.19
CA ILE A 144 7.74 -10.10 -12.89
C ILE A 144 7.88 -8.59 -13.07
N TRP A 145 8.81 -7.96 -12.34
CA TRP A 145 9.04 -6.54 -12.37
C TRP A 145 10.21 -6.11 -13.28
N ASP A 146 10.97 -7.06 -13.82
CA ASP A 146 12.24 -6.76 -14.52
C ASP A 146 12.05 -5.80 -15.69
N ALA A 147 10.94 -5.96 -16.43
CA ALA A 147 10.61 -5.17 -17.63
C ALA A 147 10.13 -3.74 -17.35
N PHE A 148 9.82 -3.38 -16.10
CA PHE A 148 9.36 -2.04 -15.78
C PHE A 148 10.50 -1.02 -15.82
N ASP A 149 10.28 0.10 -16.49
CA ASP A 149 11.14 1.28 -16.37
C ASP A 149 11.00 1.88 -14.96
N PRO A 150 12.09 1.95 -14.16
CA PRO A 150 12.07 2.60 -12.85
C PRO A 150 11.49 4.02 -12.87
N SER A 151 11.72 4.79 -13.93
CA SER A 151 11.26 6.19 -14.01
C SER A 151 9.74 6.33 -14.05
N LEU A 152 9.06 5.27 -14.50
CA LEU A 152 7.60 5.17 -14.63
C LEU A 152 6.95 4.47 -13.44
N VAL A 153 7.69 4.17 -12.36
CA VAL A 153 7.13 3.57 -11.15
C VAL A 153 7.37 4.48 -9.95
N THR A 154 6.28 4.82 -9.26
CA THR A 154 6.34 5.53 -7.98
C THR A 154 5.65 4.76 -6.85
N LEU A 155 5.92 5.17 -5.63
CA LEU A 155 5.36 4.62 -4.41
C LEU A 155 4.63 5.70 -3.64
N CYS A 156 3.50 5.31 -3.10
CA CYS A 156 2.73 6.04 -2.13
C CYS A 156 2.74 5.26 -0.83
N SER A 157 2.96 5.94 0.30
CA SER A 157 2.59 5.39 1.62
C SER A 157 1.08 5.54 1.81
N PRO A 158 0.31 4.44 1.84
CA PRO A 158 -1.10 4.50 2.16
C PRO A 158 -1.28 4.52 3.68
N ASP A 159 -1.57 5.67 4.25
CA ASP A 159 -1.88 5.73 5.68
C ASP A 159 -3.35 5.40 6.04
N PRO A 160 -4.37 5.49 5.15
CA PRO A 160 -5.75 5.24 5.56
C PRO A 160 -5.96 3.84 6.11
N GLN A 161 -6.70 3.74 7.20
CA GLN A 161 -7.16 2.44 7.70
C GLN A 161 -8.56 2.17 7.17
N ALA A 162 -8.67 1.17 6.30
CA ALA A 162 -9.92 0.77 5.70
C ALA A 162 -10.09 -0.75 5.74
N TYR A 163 -11.33 -1.20 5.86
CA TYR A 163 -11.66 -2.62 5.86
C TYR A 163 -13.00 -2.86 5.16
N ARG A 164 -13.19 -4.07 4.64
CA ARG A 164 -14.49 -4.53 4.16
C ARG A 164 -15.28 -5.08 5.35
N PRO A 165 -16.48 -4.55 5.65
CA PRO A 165 -17.31 -5.13 6.70
C PRO A 165 -17.68 -6.58 6.35
N PRO A 166 -17.61 -7.54 7.30
CA PRO A 166 -17.89 -8.96 7.01
C PRO A 166 -19.31 -9.25 6.50
N GLU A 167 -20.28 -8.46 6.97
CA GLU A 167 -21.71 -8.64 6.66
C GLU A 167 -22.17 -7.93 5.37
N GLU A 168 -21.24 -7.28 4.65
CA GLU A 168 -21.54 -6.44 3.49
C GLU A 168 -20.97 -7.01 2.18
N GLY A 169 -21.42 -6.47 1.05
CA GLY A 169 -20.91 -6.86 -0.25
C GLY A 169 -19.42 -6.52 -0.44
N ALA A 170 -18.74 -7.26 -1.33
CA ALA A 170 -17.32 -7.02 -1.65
C ALA A 170 -17.03 -5.65 -2.30
N ASN A 171 -18.08 -4.90 -2.64
CA ASN A 171 -18.06 -3.54 -3.17
C ASN A 171 -18.21 -2.45 -2.09
N VAL A 172 -18.32 -2.83 -0.81
CA VAL A 172 -18.42 -1.90 0.33
C VAL A 172 -17.09 -1.80 1.06
N LEU A 173 -16.63 -0.58 1.32
CA LEU A 173 -15.39 -0.30 2.07
C LEU A 173 -15.68 0.71 3.19
N HIS A 174 -15.22 0.43 4.41
CA HIS A 174 -15.35 1.32 5.54
C HIS A 174 -14.00 1.91 5.92
N VAL A 175 -13.89 3.24 6.00
CA VAL A 175 -12.68 3.96 6.38
C VAL A 175 -12.74 4.31 7.87
N GLY A 176 -11.97 3.58 8.68
CA GLY A 176 -11.87 3.81 10.13
C GLY A 176 -11.02 5.03 10.47
N LEU A 177 -9.89 5.21 9.76
CA LEU A 177 -8.98 6.34 9.95
C LEU A 177 -8.68 7.00 8.60
N PRO A 178 -9.20 8.21 8.34
CA PRO A 178 -9.08 8.88 7.04
C PRO A 178 -7.83 9.78 6.96
N THR A 179 -6.66 9.18 6.88
CA THR A 179 -5.37 9.85 6.65
C THR A 179 -5.09 10.05 5.15
N ASN A 180 -3.99 10.72 4.79
CA ASN A 180 -3.67 11.03 3.40
C ASN A 180 -2.79 9.95 2.75
N PHE A 181 -2.90 9.83 1.44
CA PHE A 181 -1.91 9.19 0.59
C PHE A 181 -0.73 10.13 0.41
N LYS A 182 0.49 9.66 0.66
CA LYS A 182 1.72 10.43 0.43
C LYS A 182 2.54 9.75 -0.65
N VAL A 183 2.59 10.34 -1.84
CA VAL A 183 3.22 9.77 -3.02
C VAL A 183 4.51 10.51 -3.35
N ALA A 184 5.58 9.78 -3.65
CA ALA A 184 6.78 10.36 -4.22
C ALA A 184 6.55 10.70 -5.70
N ARG A 185 7.27 11.69 -6.25
CA ARG A 185 7.26 11.94 -7.69
C ARG A 185 7.81 10.75 -8.48
N PHE A 186 7.40 10.66 -9.74
CA PHE A 186 8.06 9.84 -10.74
C PHE A 186 9.45 10.42 -11.05
N ASP A 187 10.21 9.76 -11.93
CA ASP A 187 11.41 10.35 -12.53
C ASP A 187 11.13 10.76 -13.98
N ALA A 188 9.94 11.32 -14.19
CA ALA A 188 9.41 11.66 -15.50
C ALA A 188 8.34 12.76 -15.40
N ALA A 189 8.57 13.87 -16.10
CA ALA A 189 7.71 15.07 -16.01
C ALA A 189 6.27 14.84 -16.47
N GLY A 190 6.04 13.97 -17.47
CA GLY A 190 4.70 13.63 -17.96
C GLY A 190 3.86 12.92 -16.88
N PRO A 191 4.33 11.79 -16.35
CA PRO A 191 3.71 11.13 -15.19
C PRO A 191 3.54 12.04 -13.95
N ASP A 192 4.49 12.92 -13.67
CA ASP A 192 4.36 13.89 -12.57
C ASP A 192 3.21 14.87 -12.78
N ALA A 193 3.02 15.36 -14.00
CA ALA A 193 1.88 16.22 -14.32
C ALA A 193 0.53 15.50 -14.10
N ILE A 194 0.48 14.17 -14.29
CA ILE A 194 -0.69 13.37 -13.94
C ILE A 194 -0.90 13.39 -12.43
N LEU A 195 0.14 13.13 -11.62
CA LEU A 195 0.00 13.18 -10.15
C LEU A 195 -0.47 14.54 -9.64
N ASP A 196 0.08 15.63 -10.18
CA ASP A 196 -0.28 16.99 -9.79
C ASP A 196 -1.75 17.30 -10.15
N GLU A 197 -2.22 16.87 -11.33
CA GLU A 197 -3.63 16.98 -11.74
C GLU A 197 -4.57 16.21 -10.79
N LEU A 198 -4.25 14.95 -10.49
CA LEU A 198 -5.05 14.11 -9.59
C LEU A 198 -5.08 14.67 -8.17
N ALA A 199 -3.93 15.15 -7.67
CA ALA A 199 -3.82 15.73 -6.34
C ALA A 199 -4.63 17.03 -6.21
N ALA A 200 -4.56 17.92 -7.21
CA ALA A 200 -5.34 19.15 -7.25
C ALA A 200 -6.85 18.87 -7.26
N GLY A 201 -7.31 17.97 -8.12
CA GLY A 201 -8.72 17.59 -8.20
C GLY A 201 -9.24 17.00 -6.88
N ILE A 202 -8.46 16.15 -6.20
CA ILE A 202 -8.81 15.58 -4.89
C ILE A 202 -8.80 16.65 -3.78
N GLU A 203 -7.92 17.65 -3.86
CA GLU A 203 -7.82 18.72 -2.87
C GLU A 203 -9.08 19.60 -2.88
N GLU A 204 -9.63 19.88 -4.05
CA GLU A 204 -10.81 20.74 -4.26
C GLU A 204 -12.14 20.09 -3.82
N LEU A 205 -12.18 18.77 -3.61
CA LEU A 205 -13.41 18.06 -3.26
C LEU A 205 -14.07 18.60 -1.99
N ARG A 206 -15.36 18.97 -2.12
CA ARG A 206 -16.24 19.38 -1.01
C ARG A 206 -17.57 18.61 -1.08
N LEU A 207 -18.16 18.33 0.08
CA LEU A 207 -19.55 17.87 0.22
C LEU A 207 -20.24 18.79 1.24
N ASP A 208 -21.36 19.39 0.87
CA ASP A 208 -22.10 20.35 1.72
C ASP A 208 -21.21 21.47 2.30
N GLY A 209 -20.23 21.92 1.49
CA GLY A 209 -19.23 22.92 1.88
C GLY A 209 -18.08 22.40 2.76
N ALA A 210 -18.15 21.16 3.26
CA ALA A 210 -17.11 20.54 4.07
C ALA A 210 -16.06 19.82 3.23
N GLU A 211 -14.82 19.80 3.71
CA GLU A 211 -13.73 19.03 3.09
C GLU A 211 -13.94 17.52 3.23
N ILE A 212 -13.77 16.80 2.12
CA ILE A 212 -13.75 15.34 2.15
C ILE A 212 -12.33 14.86 2.51
N PRO A 213 -12.14 14.14 3.63
CA PRO A 213 -10.84 13.59 4.04
C PRO A 213 -10.22 12.64 3.01
N VAL A 214 -8.98 12.21 3.29
CA VAL A 214 -8.14 11.40 2.41
C VAL A 214 -7.75 12.16 1.16
N LYS A 215 -6.59 12.83 1.22
CA LYS A 215 -5.98 13.57 0.11
C LYS A 215 -4.85 12.79 -0.53
N LEU A 216 -4.50 13.12 -1.77
CA LEU A 216 -3.26 12.69 -2.42
C LEU A 216 -2.24 13.82 -2.27
N ARG A 217 -1.15 13.57 -1.55
CA ARG A 217 -0.07 14.54 -1.30
C ARG A 217 1.16 14.10 -2.07
N VAL A 218 1.57 14.91 -3.05
CA VAL A 218 2.76 14.67 -3.88
C VAL A 218 3.97 15.27 -3.17
N HIS A 219 5.04 14.50 -3.08
CA HIS A 219 6.29 14.86 -2.43
C HIS A 219 7.48 14.64 -3.36
N ASP A 220 8.47 15.52 -3.29
CA ASP A 220 9.68 15.43 -4.13
C ASP A 220 10.65 14.34 -3.64
N SER A 221 10.68 14.08 -2.34
CA SER A 221 11.56 13.06 -1.76
C SER A 221 11.06 11.64 -2.05
N LEU A 222 11.95 10.82 -2.59
CA LEU A 222 11.77 9.38 -2.79
C LEU A 222 11.58 8.61 -1.46
N PHE A 223 11.94 9.20 -0.33
CA PHE A 223 11.99 8.51 0.96
C PHE A 223 10.76 8.76 1.82
N VAL A 224 9.89 9.71 1.46
CA VAL A 224 8.62 9.96 2.17
C VAL A 224 7.78 8.70 2.32
N PRO A 225 7.64 7.83 1.30
CA PRO A 225 6.90 6.59 1.48
C PRO A 225 7.53 5.61 2.48
N PHE A 226 8.85 5.70 2.74
CA PHE A 226 9.56 4.82 3.66
C PHE A 226 9.34 5.19 5.14
N ALA A 227 8.75 6.35 5.43
CA ALA A 227 8.35 6.71 6.80
C ALA A 227 7.45 5.66 7.47
N LYS A 228 6.72 4.87 6.66
CA LYS A 228 5.88 3.79 7.16
C LYS A 228 6.68 2.57 7.63
N TRP A 229 7.89 2.35 7.14
CA TRP A 229 8.71 1.17 7.45
C TRP A 229 8.95 1.01 8.95
N ALA A 230 9.26 2.09 9.64
CA ALA A 230 9.48 2.08 11.09
C ALA A 230 8.22 1.64 11.85
N MET A 231 7.04 2.10 11.41
CA MET A 231 5.75 1.67 11.98
C MET A 231 5.47 0.19 11.71
N LEU A 232 5.77 -0.29 10.50
CA LEU A 232 5.56 -1.69 10.13
C LEU A 232 6.46 -2.63 10.95
N ALA A 233 7.74 -2.31 11.07
CA ALA A 233 8.70 -3.11 11.85
C ALA A 233 8.37 -3.10 13.35
N THR A 234 8.02 -1.93 13.89
CA THR A 234 7.78 -1.74 15.33
C THR A 234 6.43 -2.31 15.78
N GLY A 235 5.39 -2.22 14.95
CA GLY A 235 4.05 -2.71 15.26
C GLY A 235 3.65 -3.93 14.44
N ASN A 236 3.48 -3.76 13.12
CA ASN A 236 2.80 -4.77 12.30
C ASN A 236 3.48 -6.15 12.32
N TYR A 237 4.79 -6.21 12.18
CA TYR A 237 5.53 -7.48 12.20
C TYR A 237 5.71 -8.02 13.62
N ARG A 238 5.75 -7.15 14.64
CA ARG A 238 5.77 -7.58 16.06
C ARG A 238 4.45 -8.12 16.58
N CYS A 239 3.35 -7.91 15.86
CA CYS A 239 2.11 -8.65 16.11
C CYS A 239 2.27 -10.17 15.89
N ILE A 240 3.30 -10.60 15.16
CA ILE A 240 3.56 -12.00 14.85
C ILE A 240 4.38 -12.59 15.99
N THR A 241 3.72 -13.36 16.85
CA THR A 241 4.37 -14.05 17.98
C THR A 241 4.60 -15.54 17.63
N PRO A 242 5.33 -16.32 18.45
CA PRO A 242 5.37 -17.77 18.29
C PRO A 242 3.98 -18.45 18.39
N GLY A 243 3.09 -17.89 19.21
CA GLY A 243 1.72 -18.35 19.40
C GLY A 243 0.71 -17.54 18.58
N GLU A 244 -0.37 -17.13 19.24
CA GLU A 244 -1.42 -16.30 18.67
C GLU A 244 -0.94 -14.87 18.38
N PRO A 245 -1.42 -14.24 17.30
CA PRO A 245 -1.15 -12.83 17.03
C PRO A 245 -1.62 -11.91 18.16
N ILE A 246 -0.84 -10.87 18.43
CA ILE A 246 -1.23 -9.80 19.38
C ILE A 246 -1.69 -8.54 18.64
N PRO A 247 -2.54 -7.69 19.25
CA PRO A 247 -2.89 -6.38 18.72
C PRO A 247 -1.67 -5.48 18.45
N ILE A 248 -1.78 -4.57 17.48
CA ILE A 248 -0.70 -3.60 17.20
C ILE A 248 -0.42 -2.73 18.45
N ARG A 249 -1.47 -2.31 19.16
CA ARG A 249 -1.32 -1.60 20.44
C ARG A 249 -0.38 -2.34 21.39
N GLU A 250 -0.62 -3.63 21.62
CA GLU A 250 0.18 -4.45 22.53
C GLU A 250 1.63 -4.58 22.05
N ALA A 251 1.82 -4.81 20.74
CA ALA A 251 3.15 -4.88 20.15
C ALA A 251 3.96 -3.59 20.38
N VAL A 252 3.33 -2.42 20.28
CA VAL A 252 4.00 -1.12 20.43
C VAL A 252 4.12 -0.67 21.89
N THR A 253 3.05 -0.79 22.68
CA THR A 253 3.00 -0.22 24.04
C THR A 253 3.44 -1.20 25.13
N GLY A 254 3.56 -2.50 24.82
CA GLY A 254 4.00 -3.51 25.79
C GLY A 254 5.45 -3.34 26.24
N ASP A 255 6.29 -2.76 25.37
CA ASP A 255 7.66 -2.35 25.67
C ASP A 255 8.00 -1.12 24.81
N LEU A 256 7.90 0.08 25.40
CA LEU A 256 8.11 1.34 24.69
C LEU A 256 9.57 1.62 24.40
N GLU A 257 10.49 1.14 25.24
CA GLU A 257 11.93 1.32 25.03
C GLU A 257 12.38 0.50 23.83
N LEU A 258 12.03 -0.79 23.80
CA LEU A 258 12.30 -1.65 22.64
C LEU A 258 11.63 -1.11 21.36
N SER A 259 10.40 -0.61 21.49
CA SER A 259 9.69 -0.03 20.34
C SER A 259 10.41 1.20 19.79
N ARG A 260 10.94 2.05 20.67
CA ARG A 260 11.74 3.22 20.29
C ARG A 260 13.06 2.82 19.63
N GLU A 261 13.73 1.79 20.15
CA GLU A 261 14.97 1.26 19.57
C GLU A 261 14.77 0.74 18.15
N ILE A 262 13.75 -0.10 17.92
CA ILE A 262 13.44 -0.63 16.59
C ILE A 262 13.08 0.51 15.64
N TYR A 263 12.23 1.44 16.08
CA TYR A 263 11.79 2.57 15.26
C TYR A 263 12.99 3.42 14.82
N GLY A 264 13.85 3.81 15.77
CA GLY A 264 15.06 4.58 15.48
C GLY A 264 16.08 3.83 14.61
N PHE A 265 16.19 2.50 14.75
CA PHE A 265 17.00 1.68 13.86
C PHE A 265 16.50 1.78 12.41
N VAL A 266 15.21 1.61 12.18
CA VAL A 266 14.64 1.69 10.82
C VAL A 266 14.77 3.10 10.25
N ASP A 267 14.54 4.13 11.04
CA ASP A 267 14.76 5.53 10.63
C ASP A 267 16.22 5.76 10.21
N SER A 268 17.17 5.19 10.95
CA SER A 268 18.60 5.28 10.62
C SER A 268 18.93 4.55 9.31
N VAL A 269 18.28 3.41 9.04
CA VAL A 269 18.42 2.70 7.75
C VAL A 269 17.91 3.55 6.60
N VAL A 270 16.74 4.19 6.74
CA VAL A 270 16.17 5.08 5.72
C VAL A 270 17.05 6.32 5.50
N GLN A 271 17.59 6.91 6.56
CA GLN A 271 18.53 8.02 6.43
C GLN A 271 19.82 7.60 5.72
N ARG A 272 20.28 6.36 5.93
CA ARG A 272 21.46 5.83 5.23
C ARG A 272 21.24 5.60 3.75
N LEU A 273 19.99 5.34 3.34
CA LEU A 273 19.58 5.31 1.93
C LEU A 273 19.53 6.70 1.27
N GLY A 274 19.52 7.78 2.06
CA GLY A 274 19.44 9.15 1.56
C GLY A 274 18.18 9.92 2.01
N GLY A 275 17.31 9.32 2.82
CA GLY A 275 16.14 10.00 3.36
C GLY A 275 16.49 11.11 4.36
N ALA A 276 15.75 12.21 4.33
CA ALA A 276 15.91 13.27 5.32
C ALA A 276 15.10 12.96 6.59
N ALA A 277 15.53 13.48 7.74
CA ALA A 277 14.82 13.25 9.00
C ALA A 277 13.40 13.86 8.96
N GLU A 278 13.21 14.97 8.25
CA GLU A 278 11.91 15.60 8.03
C GLU A 278 10.93 14.79 7.17
N ASP A 279 11.41 13.81 6.39
CA ASP A 279 10.55 12.89 5.64
C ASP A 279 9.91 11.84 6.57
N LEU A 280 10.49 11.63 7.75
CA LEU A 280 10.13 10.57 8.69
C LEU A 280 9.14 11.07 9.76
N VAL A 281 8.48 10.13 10.43
CA VAL A 281 7.49 10.43 11.47
C VAL A 281 8.13 10.19 12.83
N PRO A 282 8.11 11.16 13.77
CA PRO A 282 8.62 10.94 15.12
C PRO A 282 7.91 9.77 15.82
N PHE A 283 8.69 8.94 16.53
CA PHE A 283 8.18 7.78 17.26
C PHE A 283 7.02 8.13 18.21
N GLU A 284 7.08 9.26 18.91
CA GLU A 284 6.03 9.71 19.85
C GLU A 284 4.67 9.84 19.16
N LYS A 285 4.65 10.33 17.91
CA LYS A 285 3.40 10.44 17.14
C LYS A 285 2.85 9.06 16.81
N TYR A 286 3.73 8.11 16.47
CA TYR A 286 3.32 6.74 16.21
C TYR A 286 2.84 6.02 17.49
N ALA A 287 3.58 6.13 18.59
CA ALA A 287 3.22 5.53 19.87
C ALA A 287 1.85 5.99 20.36
N ALA A 288 1.56 7.29 20.29
CA ALA A 288 0.24 7.83 20.64
C ALA A 288 -0.87 7.30 19.71
N ALA A 289 -0.61 7.21 18.40
CA ALA A 289 -1.58 6.65 17.45
C ALA A 289 -1.83 5.16 17.70
N ALA A 290 -0.80 4.40 18.11
CA ALA A 290 -0.85 2.97 18.34
C ALA A 290 -1.81 2.56 19.46
N GLU A 291 -2.09 3.44 20.43
CA GLU A 291 -3.06 3.20 21.51
C GLU A 291 -4.48 2.88 21.00
N SER A 292 -4.82 3.35 19.80
CA SER A 292 -6.11 3.10 19.17
C SER A 292 -6.16 1.81 18.32
N LEU A 293 -5.03 1.13 18.13
CA LEU A 293 -4.88 0.01 17.18
C LEU A 293 -5.13 -1.35 17.87
N GLY A 294 -6.40 -1.60 18.19
CA GLY A 294 -6.84 -2.79 18.94
C GLY A 294 -6.85 -4.13 18.18
N ASN A 295 -6.57 -4.13 16.87
CA ASN A 295 -6.55 -5.35 16.06
C ASN A 295 -5.10 -5.79 15.75
N PRO A 296 -4.85 -7.11 15.60
CA PRO A 296 -3.60 -7.57 15.01
C PRO A 296 -3.44 -7.09 13.57
N SER A 297 -2.19 -6.92 13.15
CA SER A 297 -1.85 -6.47 11.80
C SER A 297 -2.40 -7.40 10.71
N SER A 298 -2.58 -6.88 9.49
CA SER A 298 -2.99 -7.70 8.35
C SER A 298 -2.02 -8.85 8.07
N ALA A 299 -0.72 -8.62 8.21
CA ALA A 299 0.32 -9.64 8.06
C ALA A 299 0.16 -10.77 9.09
N ALA A 300 -0.03 -10.41 10.37
CA ALA A 300 -0.17 -11.39 11.44
C ALA A 300 -1.46 -12.21 11.30
N ARG A 301 -2.58 -11.56 10.95
CA ARG A 301 -3.85 -12.24 10.67
C ARG A 301 -3.74 -13.19 9.46
N ALA A 302 -3.08 -12.75 8.38
CA ALA A 302 -2.89 -13.56 7.19
C ALA A 302 -2.06 -14.82 7.48
N ILE A 303 -0.95 -14.69 8.22
CA ILE A 303 -0.13 -15.86 8.61
C ILE A 303 -0.93 -16.80 9.50
N ALA A 304 -1.68 -16.29 10.48
CA ALA A 304 -2.53 -17.10 11.36
C ALA A 304 -3.63 -17.84 10.58
N SER A 305 -4.15 -17.23 9.51
CA SER A 305 -5.12 -17.87 8.61
C SER A 305 -4.50 -18.78 7.54
N GLY A 306 -3.21 -19.13 7.66
CA GLY A 306 -2.55 -20.07 6.75
C GLY A 306 -1.96 -19.47 5.47
N ALA A 307 -1.80 -18.14 5.38
CA ALA A 307 -1.16 -17.52 4.21
C ALA A 307 0.27 -18.06 4.04
N GLN A 308 0.61 -18.46 2.81
CA GLN A 308 1.91 -19.03 2.44
C GLN A 308 2.95 -17.97 2.07
N ALA A 309 2.50 -16.75 1.81
CA ALA A 309 3.30 -15.57 1.50
C ALA A 309 2.59 -14.32 2.02
N ILE A 310 3.37 -13.31 2.39
CA ILE A 310 2.93 -11.95 2.75
C ILE A 310 3.96 -10.95 2.21
N GLU A 311 3.65 -9.65 2.24
CA GLU A 311 4.65 -8.61 2.04
C GLU A 311 5.75 -8.72 3.12
N ARG A 312 7.03 -8.71 2.73
CA ARG A 312 8.18 -8.88 3.63
C ARG A 312 9.03 -7.62 3.75
N VAL A 313 8.38 -6.50 4.10
CA VAL A 313 9.06 -5.22 4.38
C VAL A 313 10.03 -5.36 5.56
N ASP A 314 9.74 -6.22 6.55
CA ASP A 314 10.67 -6.62 7.62
C ASP A 314 12.01 -7.13 7.06
N LYS A 315 11.94 -8.06 6.12
CA LYS A 315 13.10 -8.68 5.49
C LYS A 315 13.82 -7.70 4.56
N LEU A 316 13.07 -6.86 3.86
CA LEU A 316 13.63 -5.79 3.03
C LEU A 316 14.47 -4.82 3.88
N ILE A 317 13.92 -4.31 4.98
CA ILE A 317 14.64 -3.41 5.91
C ILE A 317 15.88 -4.11 6.46
N GLN A 318 15.77 -5.38 6.89
CA GLN A 318 16.89 -6.16 7.39
C GLN A 318 18.01 -6.28 6.35
N ARG A 319 17.67 -6.62 5.10
CA ARG A 319 18.65 -6.79 4.01
C ARG A 319 19.36 -5.49 3.70
N ILE A 320 18.61 -4.39 3.62
CA ILE A 320 19.18 -3.05 3.42
C ILE A 320 20.09 -2.67 4.60
N GLY A 321 19.65 -2.87 5.84
CA GLY A 321 20.50 -2.59 7.02
C GLY A 321 21.84 -3.32 6.95
N ARG A 322 21.83 -4.59 6.53
CA ARG A 322 23.05 -5.39 6.37
C ARG A 322 24.01 -4.87 5.29
N THR A 323 23.54 -4.18 4.24
CA THR A 323 24.45 -3.55 3.27
C THR A 323 25.23 -2.38 3.86
N PHE A 324 24.73 -1.82 4.97
CA PHE A 324 25.37 -0.75 5.74
C PHE A 324 26.03 -1.24 7.05
N ASP A 325 26.19 -2.55 7.22
CA ASP A 325 26.65 -3.17 8.48
C ASP A 325 25.79 -2.81 9.71
N MET A 326 24.51 -2.50 9.47
CA MET A 326 23.53 -2.21 10.52
C MET A 326 22.68 -3.45 10.80
N ARG A 327 22.58 -3.82 12.08
CA ARG A 327 21.79 -4.97 12.54
C ARG A 327 20.98 -4.63 13.79
N HIS A 328 19.81 -5.25 13.92
CA HIS A 328 18.97 -5.13 15.10
C HIS A 328 18.47 -6.51 15.52
N PRO A 329 18.86 -7.04 16.70
CA PRO A 329 18.56 -8.42 17.10
C PRO A 329 17.06 -8.75 17.06
N THR A 330 16.19 -7.84 17.51
CA THR A 330 14.73 -8.07 17.50
C THR A 330 14.13 -8.09 16.09
N LEU A 331 14.64 -7.27 15.17
CA LEU A 331 14.21 -7.32 13.77
C LEU A 331 14.69 -8.63 13.13
N ASP A 332 15.94 -9.04 13.40
CA ASP A 332 16.47 -10.32 12.93
C ASP A 332 15.62 -11.50 13.40
N ALA A 333 15.31 -11.57 14.70
CA ALA A 333 14.45 -12.61 15.26
C ALA A 333 13.02 -12.58 14.70
N THR A 334 12.49 -11.39 14.41
CA THR A 334 11.17 -11.23 13.78
C THR A 334 11.17 -11.79 12.37
N VAL A 335 12.18 -11.46 11.56
CA VAL A 335 12.34 -12.00 10.19
C VAL A 335 12.40 -13.53 10.21
N ASP A 336 13.22 -14.11 11.11
CA ASP A 336 13.37 -15.56 11.25
C ASP A 336 12.04 -16.23 11.65
N LEU A 337 11.29 -15.63 12.57
CA LEU A 337 9.98 -16.11 12.99
C LEU A 337 8.97 -16.08 11.84
N VAL A 338 8.93 -14.98 11.08
CA VAL A 338 8.04 -14.85 9.91
C VAL A 338 8.39 -15.91 8.86
N ASP A 339 9.67 -16.10 8.55
CA ASP A 339 10.12 -17.13 7.62
C ASP A 339 9.70 -18.54 8.08
N ALA A 340 9.88 -18.85 9.36
CA ALA A 340 9.48 -20.13 9.93
C ALA A 340 7.96 -20.38 9.86
N LYS A 341 7.13 -19.37 10.17
CA LYS A 341 5.67 -19.51 10.11
C LYS A 341 5.17 -19.65 8.66
N LEU A 342 5.74 -18.90 7.72
CA LEU A 342 5.40 -19.04 6.30
C LEU A 342 5.83 -20.41 5.74
N ALA A 343 7.00 -20.92 6.14
CA ALA A 343 7.44 -22.27 5.76
C ALA A 343 6.49 -23.34 6.29
N ARG A 344 6.05 -23.24 7.56
CA ARG A 344 5.04 -24.13 8.14
C ARG A 344 3.73 -24.10 7.35
N ASN A 345 3.24 -22.92 6.99
CA ASN A 345 2.00 -22.78 6.21
C ASN A 345 2.12 -23.41 4.81
N ARG A 346 3.29 -23.29 4.16
CA ARG A 346 3.57 -23.98 2.89
C ARG A 346 3.57 -25.50 3.06
N SER A 347 4.23 -26.02 4.08
CA SER A 347 4.25 -27.47 4.35
C SER A 347 2.87 -28.04 4.69
N ALA A 348 2.01 -27.27 5.37
CA ALA A 348 0.67 -27.72 5.72
C ALA A 348 -0.31 -27.73 4.53
N ALA A 349 0.01 -27.02 3.45
CA ALA A 349 -0.83 -26.90 2.27
C ALA A 349 -0.38 -27.80 1.08
N ALA A 350 0.80 -28.41 1.19
CA ALA A 350 1.35 -29.36 0.22
C ALA A 350 0.83 -30.78 0.47
#